data_AF-A0A8X6WY69-F1
#
_entry.id   AF-A0A8X6WY69-F1
#
_cell.length_a   1.000
_cell.length_b   1.000
_cell.length_c   1.000
_cell.angle_alpha   90.00
_cell.angle_beta   90.00
_cell.angle_gamma   90.00
#
_symmetry.space_group_name_H-M   'P 1'
#
loop_
_entity.id
_entity.type
_entity.pdbx_description
1 polymer ?
#
loop_
_entity_poly.entity_id
_entity_poly.type
_entity_poly.pdbx_seq_one_letter_code
_entity_poly.pdbx_strand_id
1 'polypeptide(L)'
;IEHLEPKYLESLSSNIFGFIRPKVAIFTTPNCEFNVLFPNLKGFRHWDHKFEWSRKEFEEWCSNILEKFPEYTMKIKGVGDPPPESAHVGSLSQLAIFSLKLSAPKFYETNLNLSKKPYILTEEHSYPGRSQTEPEVT
;
A
#
# COMPACT_ATOMS: atom_id res chain seq x y z
N ILE A 1 -6.67 3.05 -0.56
CA ILE A 1 -7.42 1.82 -0.96
C ILE A 1 -8.95 1.99 -0.86
N GLU A 2 -9.41 2.93 -0.05
CA GLU A 2 -10.79 3.32 0.25
C GLU A 2 -11.68 3.68 -0.96
N HIS A 3 -11.10 3.96 -2.12
CA HIS A 3 -11.86 4.22 -3.36
C HIS A 3 -12.24 2.95 -4.13
N LEU A 4 -11.73 1.78 -3.73
CA LEU A 4 -12.09 0.51 -4.35
C LEU A 4 -13.32 -0.08 -3.68
N GLU A 5 -14.23 -0.64 -4.48
CA GLU A 5 -15.30 -1.48 -3.92
C GLU A 5 -14.69 -2.66 -3.14
N PRO A 6 -15.22 -3.01 -1.95
CA PRO A 6 -14.63 -4.05 -1.09
C PRO A 6 -14.35 -5.38 -1.78
N LYS A 7 -15.20 -5.77 -2.76
CA LYS A 7 -15.05 -6.99 -3.56
C LYS A 7 -13.73 -7.07 -4.36
N TYR A 8 -13.07 -5.94 -4.61
CA TYR A 8 -11.81 -5.89 -5.37
C TYR A 8 -10.55 -5.95 -4.49
N LEU A 9 -10.68 -5.82 -3.17
CA LEU A 9 -9.53 -5.79 -2.25
C LEU A 9 -8.71 -7.09 -2.28
N GLU A 10 -9.37 -8.22 -2.47
CA GLU A 10 -8.72 -9.53 -2.58
C GLU A 10 -7.93 -9.69 -3.89
N SER A 11 -8.48 -9.21 -5.01
CA SER A 11 -7.75 -9.20 -6.28
C SER A 11 -6.59 -8.21 -6.25
N LEU A 12 -6.75 -7.07 -5.56
CA LEU A 12 -5.68 -6.10 -5.35
C LEU A 12 -4.50 -6.73 -4.61
N SER A 13 -4.74 -7.39 -3.47
CA SER A 13 -3.68 -8.04 -2.69
C SER A 13 -3.01 -9.16 -3.49
N SER A 14 -3.78 -10.00 -4.19
CA SER A 14 -3.25 -11.07 -5.05
C SER A 14 -2.37 -10.53 -6.18
N ASN A 15 -2.78 -9.45 -6.84
CA ASN A 15 -2.00 -8.83 -7.90
C ASN A 15 -0.72 -8.18 -7.36
N ILE A 16 -0.78 -7.49 -6.23
CA ILE A 16 0.39 -6.81 -5.68
C ILE A 16 1.39 -7.81 -5.09
N PHE A 17 0.96 -8.72 -4.22
CA PHE A 17 1.87 -9.59 -3.46
C PHE A 17 2.18 -10.91 -4.16
N GLY A 18 1.26 -11.42 -4.98
CA GLY A 18 1.44 -12.66 -5.74
C GLY A 18 2.07 -12.43 -7.13
N PHE A 19 1.54 -11.48 -7.90
CA PHE A 19 1.96 -11.27 -9.30
C PHE A 19 3.09 -10.24 -9.44
N ILE A 20 2.90 -9.00 -8.97
CA ILE A 20 3.91 -7.93 -9.05
C ILE A 20 5.07 -8.24 -8.09
N ARG A 21 4.76 -8.75 -6.89
CA ARG A 21 5.70 -9.15 -5.84
C ARG A 21 6.81 -8.11 -5.60
N PRO A 22 6.47 -6.86 -5.26
CA PRO A 22 7.46 -5.81 -5.07
C PRO A 22 8.32 -6.08 -3.82
N LYS A 23 9.53 -5.52 -3.77
CA LYS A 23 10.36 -5.54 -2.55
C LYS A 23 9.71 -4.80 -1.39
N VAL A 24 9.00 -3.71 -1.69
CA VAL A 24 8.29 -2.88 -0.73
C VAL A 24 6.95 -2.48 -1.32
N ALA A 25 5.87 -2.60 -0.55
CA ALA A 25 4.55 -2.06 -0.88
C ALA A 25 4.08 -1.17 0.28
N ILE A 26 3.57 0.02 -0.03
CA ILE A 26 3.05 0.95 0.97
C ILE A 26 1.58 1.19 0.69
N PHE A 27 0.75 0.93 1.69
CA PHE A 27 -0.67 1.23 1.65
C PHE A 27 -0.98 2.34 2.64
N THR A 28 -1.85 3.26 2.20
CA THR A 28 -2.44 4.27 3.08
C THR A 28 -3.95 4.23 2.94
N THR A 29 -4.63 4.61 4.02
CA THR A 29 -6.09 4.77 4.08
C THR A 29 -6.44 5.71 5.24
N PRO A 30 -7.56 6.44 5.19
CA PRO A 30 -8.09 7.17 6.34
C PRO A 30 -8.26 6.30 7.59
N ASN A 31 -8.06 6.88 8.77
CA ASN A 31 -8.48 6.30 10.05
C ASN A 31 -9.86 6.85 10.44
N CYS A 32 -10.93 6.06 10.35
CA CYS A 32 -12.26 6.56 10.65
C CYS A 32 -12.42 6.98 12.13
N GLU A 33 -11.62 6.42 13.05
CA GLU A 33 -11.64 6.79 14.47
C GLU A 33 -11.24 8.26 14.70
N PHE A 34 -10.41 8.82 13.81
CA PHE A 34 -10.02 10.24 13.86
C PHE A 34 -11.15 11.18 13.45
N ASN A 35 -12.20 10.68 12.77
CA ASN A 35 -13.21 11.54 12.16
C ASN A 35 -13.99 12.39 13.16
N VAL A 36 -14.05 11.94 14.42
CA VAL A 36 -14.67 12.68 15.52
C VAL A 36 -14.04 14.06 15.75
N LEU A 37 -12.81 14.28 15.28
CA LEU A 37 -12.09 15.55 15.39
C LEU A 37 -12.42 16.54 14.27
N PHE A 38 -13.14 16.12 13.22
CA PHE A 38 -13.53 17.01 12.14
C PHE A 38 -14.87 17.71 12.43
N PRO A 39 -14.89 19.06 12.50
CA PRO A 39 -16.13 19.78 12.74
C PRO A 39 -17.12 19.55 11.60
N ASN A 40 -18.38 19.24 11.95
CA ASN A 40 -19.49 19.08 11.01
C ASN A 40 -19.36 17.93 10.00
N LEU A 41 -18.35 17.05 10.14
CA LEU A 41 -18.24 15.88 9.29
C LEU A 41 -19.37 14.88 9.62
N LYS A 42 -20.08 14.42 8.58
CA LYS A 42 -21.08 13.35 8.68
C LYS A 42 -20.73 12.28 7.66
N GLY A 43 -20.56 11.04 8.11
CA GLY A 43 -20.13 9.93 7.26
C GLY A 43 -18.64 9.96 6.96
N PHE A 44 -18.27 9.61 5.73
CA PHE A 44 -16.87 9.56 5.28
C PHE A 44 -16.32 10.94 4.92
N ARG A 45 -15.00 11.08 4.99
CA ARG A 45 -14.25 12.31 4.66
C ARG A 45 -14.40 12.74 3.22
N HIS A 46 -14.75 11.81 2.33
CA HIS A 46 -14.99 12.08 0.92
C HIS A 46 -16.18 11.26 0.40
N TRP A 47 -16.97 11.85 -0.50
CA TRP A 47 -18.20 11.25 -1.02
C TRP A 47 -17.96 9.97 -1.83
N ASP A 48 -16.78 9.85 -2.43
CA ASP A 48 -16.41 8.69 -3.26
C ASP A 48 -15.76 7.55 -2.47
N HIS A 49 -15.47 7.71 -1.18
CA HIS A 49 -14.96 6.62 -0.35
C HIS A 49 -16.02 5.51 -0.26
N LYS A 50 -15.60 4.26 -0.52
CA LYS A 50 -16.44 3.07 -0.40
C LYS A 50 -16.47 2.52 1.03
N PHE A 51 -15.42 2.81 1.80
CA PHE A 51 -15.28 2.49 3.21
C PHE A 51 -14.29 3.44 3.87
N GLU A 52 -14.34 3.57 5.20
CA GLU A 52 -13.26 4.12 6.01
C GLU A 52 -13.06 3.24 7.22
N TRP A 53 -11.89 2.60 7.29
CA TRP A 53 -11.59 1.62 8.32
C TRP A 53 -11.10 2.26 9.61
N SER A 54 -11.45 1.60 10.71
CA SER A 54 -10.80 1.73 12.01
C SER A 54 -9.37 1.19 11.95
N ARG A 55 -8.60 1.40 13.02
CA ARG A 55 -7.26 0.82 13.15
C ARG A 55 -7.29 -0.69 13.17
N LYS A 56 -8.30 -1.24 13.86
CA LYS A 56 -8.51 -2.69 13.96
C LYS A 56 -8.83 -3.30 12.59
N GLU A 57 -9.78 -2.76 11.85
CA GLU A 57 -10.15 -3.29 10.52
C GLU A 57 -8.98 -3.20 9.53
N PHE A 58 -8.19 -2.12 9.59
CA PHE A 58 -7.00 -1.99 8.75
C PHE A 58 -5.91 -3.01 9.14
N GLU A 59 -5.67 -3.22 10.43
CA GLU A 59 -4.73 -4.23 10.92
C GLU A 59 -5.15 -5.65 10.55
N GLU A 60 -6.44 -5.97 10.68
CA GLU A 60 -7.01 -7.26 10.27
C GLU A 60 -6.84 -7.49 8.77
N TRP A 61 -7.16 -6.49 7.94
CA TRP A 61 -6.93 -6.57 6.49
C TRP A 61 -5.46 -6.82 6.17
N CYS A 62 -4.55 -6.10 6.81
CA CYS A 62 -3.12 -6.31 6.59
C CYS A 62 -2.62 -7.67 7.08
N SER A 63 -3.15 -8.17 8.20
CA SER A 63 -2.79 -9.49 8.74
C SER A 63 -3.24 -10.61 7.83
N ASN A 64 -4.45 -10.52 7.27
CA ASN A 64 -4.97 -11.47 6.27
C ASN A 64 -4.09 -11.53 5.00
N ILE A 65 -3.43 -10.42 4.63
CA ILE A 65 -2.45 -10.41 3.54
C ILE A 65 -1.22 -11.23 3.93
N LEU A 66 -0.69 -11.08 5.16
CA LEU A 66 0.47 -11.84 5.61
C LEU A 66 0.19 -13.34 5.76
N GLU A 67 -1.04 -13.73 6.09
CA GLU A 67 -1.44 -15.14 6.09
C GLU A 67 -1.34 -15.77 4.69
N LYS A 68 -1.73 -15.01 3.65
CA LYS A 68 -1.69 -15.46 2.26
C LYS A 68 -0.31 -15.35 1.63
N PHE A 69 0.47 -14.35 2.06
CA PHE A 69 1.79 -14.03 1.52
C PHE A 69 2.84 -13.96 2.65
N PRO A 70 3.13 -15.11 3.31
CA PRO A 70 4.00 -15.17 4.48
C PRO A 70 5.46 -14.80 4.20
N GLU A 71 5.87 -14.64 2.95
CA GLU A 71 7.16 -14.10 2.52
C GLU A 71 7.33 -12.59 2.79
N TYR A 72 6.26 -11.88 3.17
CA TYR A 72 6.32 -10.47 3.55
C TYR A 72 6.39 -10.30 5.08
N THR A 73 6.94 -9.18 5.52
CA THR A 73 6.73 -8.60 6.86
C THR A 73 5.94 -7.32 6.72
N MET A 74 5.26 -6.91 7.80
CA MET A 74 4.47 -5.68 7.83
C MET A 74 4.84 -4.82 9.04
N LYS A 75 4.83 -3.50 8.85
CA LYS A 75 4.81 -2.52 9.94
C LYS A 75 3.70 -1.49 9.71
N ILE A 76 2.83 -1.33 10.70
CA ILE A 76 1.81 -0.26 10.71
C ILE A 76 2.41 1.00 11.35
N LYS A 77 2.07 2.15 10.78
CA LYS A 77 2.37 3.50 11.24
C LYS A 77 1.15 4.40 10.97
N GLY A 78 1.22 5.64 11.42
CA GLY A 78 0.27 6.68 11.06
C GLY A 78 0.96 7.97 10.64
N VAL A 79 0.19 8.86 10.03
CA VAL A 79 0.58 10.23 9.69
C VAL A 79 -0.50 11.19 10.18
N GLY A 80 -0.06 12.31 10.76
CA GLY A 80 -0.96 13.33 11.32
C GLY A 80 -1.44 12.94 12.71
N ASP A 81 -0.63 13.17 13.73
CA ASP A 81 -1.00 12.84 15.11
C ASP A 81 -2.15 13.73 15.61
N PRO A 82 -3.03 13.19 16.46
CA PRO A 82 -4.10 13.97 17.05
C PRO A 82 -3.54 14.96 18.09
N PRO A 83 -4.31 15.97 18.47
CA PRO A 83 -4.04 16.75 19.67
C PRO A 83 -3.85 15.85 20.90
N PRO A 84 -3.02 16.24 21.90
CA PRO A 84 -2.69 15.41 23.06
C PRO A 84 -3.91 14.86 23.82
N GLU A 85 -4.98 15.66 23.96
CA GLU A 85 -6.23 15.29 24.61
C GLU A 85 -6.99 14.18 23.87
N SER A 86 -6.68 13.97 22.60
CA SER A 86 -7.31 12.98 21.72
C SER A 86 -6.32 11.90 21.26
N ALA A 87 -5.18 11.72 21.95
CA ALA A 87 -4.17 10.71 21.62
C ALA A 87 -4.73 9.29 21.41
N HIS A 88 -5.84 8.97 22.09
CA HIS A 88 -6.51 7.68 22.00
C HIS A 88 -7.09 7.35 20.61
N VAL A 89 -7.40 8.34 19.75
CA VAL A 89 -7.97 8.08 18.40
C VAL A 89 -6.93 7.63 17.37
N GLY A 90 -5.64 7.73 17.70
CA GLY A 90 -4.54 7.42 16.79
C GLY A 90 -4.36 8.49 15.70
N SER A 91 -3.50 8.24 14.71
CA SER A 91 -3.19 9.21 13.66
C SER A 91 -4.34 9.36 12.63
N LEU A 92 -4.36 10.50 11.95
CA LEU A 92 -5.32 10.89 10.92
C LEU A 92 -5.41 9.90 9.77
N SER A 93 -4.24 9.50 9.26
CA SER A 93 -4.09 8.54 8.18
C SER A 93 -3.30 7.34 8.67
N GLN A 94 -3.75 6.16 8.28
CA GLN A 94 -3.10 4.89 8.57
C GLN A 94 -2.14 4.54 7.44
N LEU A 95 -1.05 3.86 7.77
CA LEU A 95 -0.02 3.47 6.83
C LEU A 95 0.49 2.06 7.16
N ALA A 96 0.51 1.16 6.18
CA ALA A 96 1.14 -0.14 6.30
C ALA A 96 2.30 -0.26 5.31
N ILE A 97 3.48 -0.62 5.82
CA ILE A 97 4.67 -0.91 5.02
C ILE A 97 4.84 -2.42 5.00
N PHE A 98 4.72 -3.00 3.81
CA PHE A 98 5.05 -4.40 3.58
C PHE A 98 6.43 -4.49 2.95
N SER A 99 7.26 -5.40 3.45
CA SER A 99 8.62 -5.64 2.95
C SER A 99 8.82 -7.12 2.65
N LEU A 100 9.32 -7.43 1.46
CA LEU A 100 9.67 -8.81 1.11
C LEU A 100 10.85 -9.27 1.98
N LYS A 101 10.72 -10.43 2.63
CA LYS A 101 11.79 -11.00 3.47
C LYS A 101 13.03 -11.28 2.62
N LEU A 102 14.21 -11.01 3.18
CA LEU A 102 15.49 -11.34 2.51
C LEU A 102 15.64 -12.83 2.22
N SER A 103 15.01 -13.68 3.02
CA SER A 103 14.96 -15.14 2.85
C SER A 103 13.92 -15.62 1.84
N ALA A 104 13.09 -14.72 1.30
CA ALA A 104 12.08 -15.10 0.33
C ALA A 104 12.76 -15.70 -0.91
N PRO A 105 12.21 -16.78 -1.49
CA PRO A 105 12.75 -17.36 -2.72
C PRO A 105 12.87 -16.29 -3.80
N LYS A 106 14.02 -16.28 -4.49
CA LYS A 106 14.16 -15.46 -5.70
C LYS A 106 13.10 -15.93 -6.69
N PHE A 107 12.38 -14.97 -7.26
CA PHE A 107 11.39 -15.25 -8.28
C PHE A 107 12.14 -15.73 -9.51
N TYR A 108 12.03 -17.01 -9.84
CA TYR A 108 12.38 -17.51 -11.16
C TYR A 108 11.20 -17.21 -12.06
N GLU A 109 11.45 -16.66 -13.26
CA GLU A 109 10.41 -16.32 -14.22
C GLU A 109 9.41 -17.47 -14.34
N THR A 110 8.22 -17.30 -13.77
CA THR A 110 7.09 -18.11 -14.18
C THR A 110 6.78 -17.70 -15.62
N ASN A 111 6.30 -18.66 -16.42
CA ASN A 111 5.81 -18.41 -17.79
C ASN A 111 4.57 -17.49 -17.74
N LEU A 112 4.75 -16.24 -17.32
CA LEU A 112 3.74 -15.22 -17.34
C LEU A 112 3.54 -14.88 -18.80
N ASN A 113 2.33 -15.10 -19.29
CA ASN A 113 1.95 -14.71 -20.63
C ASN A 113 1.85 -13.17 -20.68
N LEU A 114 3.00 -12.50 -20.84
CA LEU A 114 3.16 -11.05 -20.95
C LEU A 114 2.57 -10.47 -22.25
N SER A 115 1.95 -11.28 -23.11
CA SER A 115 1.33 -10.80 -24.35
C SER A 115 0.15 -9.85 -24.08
N LYS A 116 -0.49 -9.93 -22.91
CA LYS A 116 -1.54 -9.00 -22.50
C LYS A 116 -0.93 -7.80 -21.81
N LYS A 117 -0.99 -6.65 -22.48
CA LYS A 117 -0.70 -5.34 -21.90
C LYS A 117 -2.03 -4.63 -21.62
N PRO A 118 -2.60 -4.75 -20.40
CA PRO A 118 -3.89 -4.13 -20.07
C PRO A 118 -3.79 -2.61 -19.90
N TYR A 119 -2.58 -2.09 -19.70
CA TYR A 119 -2.32 -0.66 -19.54
C TYR A 119 -2.01 -0.01 -20.88
N ILE A 120 -2.54 1.19 -21.09
CA ILE A 120 -2.23 2.05 -22.23
C ILE A 120 -1.13 3.02 -21.80
N LEU A 121 0.02 3.00 -22.49
CA LEU A 121 1.09 3.96 -22.26
C LEU A 121 0.62 5.34 -22.74
N THR A 122 0.48 6.28 -21.82
CA THR A 122 0.07 7.67 -22.15
C THR A 122 1.27 8.55 -22.46
N GLU A 123 2.41 8.33 -21.79
CA GLU A 123 3.61 9.15 -21.90
C GLU A 123 4.84 8.38 -21.41
N GLU A 124 6.01 8.58 -22.03
CA GLU A 124 7.30 7.98 -21.63
C GLU A 124 8.41 9.02 -21.76
N HIS A 125 9.27 9.10 -20.75
CA HIS A 125 10.43 9.98 -20.72
C HIS A 125 11.68 9.16 -20.40
N SER A 126 12.76 9.41 -21.13
CA SER A 126 14.07 8.80 -20.88
C SER A 126 15.10 9.90 -20.64
N TYR A 127 15.81 9.80 -19.52
CA TYR A 127 16.83 10.75 -19.11
C TYR A 127 18.21 10.07 -19.16
N PRO A 128 19.27 10.80 -19.55
CA PRO A 128 20.62 10.24 -19.52
C PRO A 128 21.00 9.89 -18.07
N GLY A 129 21.22 8.60 -17.81
CA GLY A 129 21.80 8.11 -16.56
C GLY A 129 23.32 7.97 -16.68
N ARG A 130 24.04 8.14 -15.58
CA ARG A 130 25.47 7.83 -15.53
C ARG A 130 25.64 6.32 -15.76
N SER A 131 26.31 5.91 -16.84
CA SER A 131 26.62 4.50 -17.05
C SER A 131 27.66 4.07 -16.01
N GLN A 132 27.56 2.85 -15.49
CA GLN A 132 28.58 2.27 -14.59
C GLN A 132 29.93 2.00 -15.30
N THR A 133 30.14 2.55 -16.49
CA THR A 133 31.30 2.31 -17.36
C THR A 133 32.23 3.52 -17.49
N GLU A 134 31.98 4.62 -16.78
CA GLU A 134 33.00 5.68 -16.69
C GLU A 134 34.15 5.17 -15.81
N PRO A 135 35.38 5.02 -16.34
CA PRO A 135 36.53 4.67 -15.52
C PRO A 135 36.70 5.76 -14.47
N GLU A 136 37.03 5.37 -13.23
CA GLU A 136 37.53 6.33 -12.25
C GLU A 136 38.75 7.03 -12.87
N VAL A 137 38.60 8.33 -13.14
CA VAL A 137 39.73 9.19 -13.52
C VAL A 137 40.61 9.30 -12.29
N THR A 138 41.79 8.69 -12.38
CA THR A 138 42.87 8.76 -11.39
C THR A 138 43.60 10.09 -11.48
#